data_AF-A0A7X0J8W5-F1
#
_entry.id   AF-A0A7X0J8W5-F1
#
_cell.length_a   1.000
_cell.length_b   1.000
_cell.length_c   1.000
_cell.angle_alpha   90.00
_cell.angle_beta   90.00
_cell.angle_gamma   90.00
#
_symmetry.space_group_name_H-M   'P 1'
#
loop_
_entity.id
_entity.type
_entity.pdbx_description
1 polymer ?
#
loop_
_entity_poly.entity_id
_entity_poly.type
_entity_poly.pdbx_seq_one_letter_code
_entity_poly.pdbx_strand_id
1 'polypeptide(L)'
;MPADFDDIAAATRAAAVATWSDGLTAGRYPNARDGTVTPAPGFFDRIDDAQAVANARGVLIGAERRRFAVDVEELVWPDVESGVPTVRLVDDEQRADLPCLTARIEIDLDAETTSLELFG
;
A
#
# COMPACT_ATOMS: atom_id res chain seq x y z
N MET A 1 29.05 3.78 -27.85
CA MET A 1 29.24 5.18 -27.41
C MET A 1 29.83 5.14 -26.02
N PRO A 2 30.90 5.88 -25.72
CA PRO A 2 31.33 6.06 -24.33
C PRO A 2 30.28 6.88 -23.57
N ALA A 3 30.14 6.62 -22.26
CA ALA A 3 29.33 7.43 -21.37
C ALA A 3 29.87 8.86 -21.37
N ASP A 4 28.98 9.86 -21.41
CA ASP A 4 29.40 11.24 -21.33
C ASP A 4 29.73 11.64 -19.87
N PHE A 5 30.20 12.88 -19.68
CA PHE A 5 30.57 13.35 -18.35
C PHE A 5 29.37 13.47 -17.40
N ASP A 6 28.17 13.69 -17.92
CA ASP A 6 26.94 13.79 -17.13
C ASP A 6 26.49 12.40 -16.66
N ASP A 7 26.61 11.38 -17.52
CA ASP A 7 26.39 9.97 -17.17
C ASP A 7 27.32 9.52 -16.03
N ILE A 8 28.60 9.89 -16.10
CA ILE A 8 29.62 9.57 -15.08
C ILE A 8 29.32 10.31 -13.77
N ALA A 9 28.93 11.58 -13.84
CA ALA A 9 28.58 12.38 -12.66
C ALA A 9 27.32 11.83 -11.97
N ALA A 10 26.30 11.42 -12.74
CA ALA A 10 25.09 10.80 -12.21
C ALA A 10 25.40 9.44 -11.53
N ALA A 11 26.30 8.64 -12.11
CA ALA A 11 26.69 7.34 -11.56
C ALA A 11 27.56 7.42 -10.29
N THR A 12 28.28 8.52 -10.08
CA THR A 12 29.24 8.70 -8.97
C THR A 12 28.71 9.58 -7.83
N ARG A 13 27.52 10.14 -7.96
CA ARG A 13 26.92 11.00 -6.93
C ARG A 13 26.67 10.26 -5.61
N ALA A 14 26.81 10.97 -4.50
CA ALA A 14 26.45 10.43 -3.19
C ALA A 14 24.95 10.07 -3.15
N ALA A 15 24.62 8.90 -2.60
CA ALA A 15 23.24 8.46 -2.46
C ALA A 15 22.50 9.35 -1.45
N ALA A 16 21.34 9.87 -1.87
CA ALA A 16 20.41 10.54 -0.97
C ALA A 16 19.33 9.52 -0.54
N VAL A 17 19.19 9.31 0.76
CA VAL A 17 18.27 8.29 1.31
C VAL A 17 17.07 9.00 1.92
N ALA A 18 15.91 8.90 1.25
CA ALA A 18 14.63 9.24 1.84
C ALA A 18 14.25 8.18 2.89
N THR A 19 13.68 8.62 4.01
CA THR A 19 13.29 7.71 5.09
C THR A 19 11.80 7.85 5.40
N TRP A 20 11.18 6.73 5.72
CA TRP A 20 9.80 6.67 6.17
C TRP A 20 9.70 5.86 7.46
N SER A 21 8.77 6.25 8.33
CA SER A 21 8.53 5.61 9.61
C SER A 21 7.06 5.75 9.98
N ASP A 22 6.45 4.68 10.47
CA ASP A 22 5.16 4.74 11.14
C ASP A 22 5.28 4.28 12.60
N GLY A 23 4.79 5.12 13.51
CA GLY A 23 4.88 4.88 14.94
C GLY A 23 3.98 3.74 15.41
N LEU A 24 2.84 3.53 14.76
CA LEU A 24 1.90 2.45 15.09
C LEU A 24 2.47 1.09 14.65
N THR A 25 3.00 1.00 13.43
CA THR A 25 3.74 -0.18 12.94
C THR A 25 4.93 -0.49 13.84
N ALA A 26 5.73 0.52 14.21
CA ALA A 26 6.89 0.32 15.06
C ALA A 26 6.52 -0.16 16.47
N GLY A 27 5.43 0.37 17.04
CA GLY A 27 4.92 -0.08 18.34
C GLY A 27 4.42 -1.53 18.33
N ARG A 28 3.77 -1.95 17.24
CA ARG A 28 3.28 -3.33 17.08
C ARG A 28 4.37 -4.32 16.69
N TYR A 29 5.34 -3.90 15.87
CA TYR A 29 6.44 -4.72 15.38
C TYR A 29 7.80 -4.07 15.70
N PRO A 30 8.30 -4.23 16.95
CA PRO A 30 9.52 -3.55 17.41
C PRO A 30 10.77 -3.89 16.58
N ASN A 31 10.78 -5.06 15.92
CA ASN A 31 11.90 -5.57 15.13
C ASN A 31 11.69 -5.41 13.61
N ALA A 32 10.65 -4.71 13.14
CA ALA A 32 10.35 -4.58 11.71
C ALA A 32 11.35 -3.73 10.91
N ARG A 33 12.31 -3.06 11.57
CA ARG A 33 13.30 -2.22 10.90
C ARG A 33 14.63 -2.95 10.69
N ASP A 34 15.15 -2.82 9.48
CA ASP A 34 16.52 -3.19 9.10
C ASP A 34 17.54 -2.07 9.38
N GLY A 35 17.15 -1.00 10.09
CA GLY A 35 18.05 0.10 10.45
C GLY A 35 18.65 0.84 9.26
N THR A 36 17.99 0.87 8.10
CA THR A 36 18.51 1.46 6.84
C THR A 36 19.76 0.76 6.30
N VAL A 37 20.01 -0.49 6.71
CA VAL A 37 21.17 -1.27 6.26
C VAL A 37 21.13 -1.51 4.76
N THR A 38 19.93 -1.65 4.17
CA THR A 38 19.77 -1.90 2.73
C THR A 38 18.62 -1.05 2.16
N PRO A 39 18.85 0.26 1.88
CA PRO A 39 17.82 1.09 1.27
C PRO A 39 17.47 0.57 -0.13
N ALA A 40 16.18 0.62 -0.47
CA ALA A 40 15.72 0.24 -1.81
C ALA A 40 16.29 1.22 -2.87
N PRO A 41 16.79 0.72 -4.01
CA PRO A 41 17.31 1.58 -5.06
C PRO A 41 16.20 2.43 -5.68
N GLY A 42 16.49 3.69 -5.95
CA GLY A 42 15.61 4.63 -6.65
C GLY A 42 16.43 5.58 -7.54
N PHE A 43 15.80 6.09 -8.60
CA PHE A 43 16.44 6.94 -9.61
C PHE A 43 15.90 8.37 -9.57
N PHE A 44 15.74 8.93 -8.37
CA PHE A 44 15.21 10.27 -8.17
C PHE A 44 16.32 11.32 -8.21
N ASP A 45 16.10 12.43 -8.90
CA ASP A 45 17.08 13.53 -8.95
C ASP A 45 16.95 14.50 -7.78
N ARG A 46 15.77 14.58 -7.18
CA ARG A 46 15.52 15.38 -5.98
C ARG A 46 15.11 14.48 -4.81
N ILE A 47 15.57 14.85 -3.62
CA ILE A 47 15.19 14.16 -2.39
C ILE A 47 13.69 14.28 -2.10
N ASP A 48 13.06 15.39 -2.51
CA ASP A 48 11.62 15.61 -2.36
C ASP A 48 10.81 14.54 -3.13
N ASP A 49 11.25 14.19 -4.34
CA ASP A 49 10.59 13.18 -5.18
C ASP A 49 10.76 11.79 -4.57
N ALA A 50 11.97 11.48 -4.09
CA ALA A 50 12.24 10.24 -3.36
C ALA A 50 11.38 10.13 -2.10
N GLN A 51 11.18 11.23 -1.37
CA GLN A 51 10.35 11.28 -0.18
C GLN A 51 8.86 11.12 -0.52
N ALA A 52 8.38 11.72 -1.61
CA ALA A 52 7.00 11.55 -2.07
C ALA A 52 6.69 10.07 -2.38
N VAL A 53 7.61 9.38 -3.08
CA VAL A 53 7.45 7.95 -3.37
C VAL A 53 7.58 7.10 -2.11
N ALA A 54 8.51 7.43 -1.21
CA ALA A 54 8.65 6.74 0.07
C ALA A 54 7.36 6.87 0.91
N ASN A 55 6.74 8.04 0.94
CA ASN A 55 5.47 8.30 1.62
C ASN A 55 4.32 7.51 0.97
N ALA A 56 4.18 7.57 -0.36
CA ALA A 56 3.14 6.82 -1.07
C ALA A 56 3.28 5.31 -0.85
N ARG A 57 4.52 4.78 -0.91
CA ARG A 57 4.80 3.38 -0.60
C ARG A 57 4.54 3.05 0.87
N GLY A 58 4.88 3.94 1.79
CA GLY A 58 4.58 3.81 3.22
C GLY A 58 3.07 3.72 3.48
N VAL A 59 2.27 4.56 2.82
CA VAL A 59 0.80 4.49 2.84
C VAL A 59 0.31 3.15 2.30
N LEU A 60 0.89 2.65 1.21
CA LEU A 60 0.53 1.35 0.66
C LEU A 60 0.90 0.18 1.59
N ILE A 61 1.97 0.29 2.38
CA ILE A 61 2.41 -0.76 3.31
C ILE A 61 1.58 -0.74 4.59
N GLY A 62 1.21 0.45 5.10
CA GLY A 62 0.31 0.61 6.24
C GLY A 62 0.79 -0.05 7.55
N ALA A 63 -0.08 -0.01 8.58
CA ALA A 63 0.17 -0.64 9.88
C ALA A 63 -0.04 -2.16 9.87
N GLU A 64 -0.88 -2.65 8.97
CA GLU A 64 -1.10 -4.06 8.69
C GLU A 64 -1.68 -4.16 7.28
N ARG A 65 -1.29 -5.17 6.50
CA ARG A 65 -2.00 -5.53 5.26
C ARG A 65 -2.76 -6.80 5.53
N ARG A 66 -4.04 -6.67 5.89
CA ARG A 66 -4.94 -7.78 6.07
C ARG A 66 -5.78 -7.93 4.81
N ARG A 67 -5.93 -9.19 4.39
CA ARG A 67 -6.89 -9.56 3.38
C ARG A 67 -8.08 -10.18 4.08
N PHE A 68 -9.26 -9.71 3.76
CA PHE A 68 -10.51 -10.26 4.27
C PHE A 68 -11.31 -10.80 3.09
N ALA A 69 -11.79 -12.03 3.25
CA ALA A 69 -12.85 -12.56 2.41
C ALA A 69 -14.17 -12.30 3.14
N VAL A 70 -15.07 -11.56 2.51
CA VAL A 70 -16.37 -11.19 3.10
C VAL A 70 -17.45 -11.66 2.16
N ASP A 71 -18.36 -12.47 2.67
CA ASP A 71 -19.57 -12.90 1.96
C ASP A 71 -20.76 -12.09 2.46
N VAL A 72 -21.53 -11.57 1.51
CA VAL A 72 -22.74 -10.77 1.76
C VAL A 72 -23.93 -11.53 1.19
N GLU A 73 -24.95 -11.76 2.01
CA GLU A 73 -26.21 -12.42 1.62
C GLU A 73 -27.15 -11.46 0.87
N GLU A 74 -26.59 -10.70 -0.08
CA GLU A 74 -27.32 -9.77 -0.95
C GLU A 74 -26.50 -9.49 -2.23
N LEU A 75 -27.19 -9.07 -3.29
CA LEU A 75 -26.59 -8.57 -4.53
C LEU A 75 -26.12 -7.12 -4.35
N VAL A 76 -24.81 -6.92 -4.24
CA VAL A 76 -24.19 -5.60 -4.12
C VAL A 76 -23.57 -5.20 -5.47
N TRP A 77 -24.25 -4.32 -6.18
CA TRP A 77 -23.78 -3.81 -7.46
C TRP A 77 -22.78 -2.67 -7.27
N PRO A 78 -21.55 -2.76 -7.83
CA PRO A 78 -20.60 -1.67 -7.75
C PRO A 78 -21.02 -0.48 -8.60
N ASP A 79 -21.05 0.71 -8.00
CA ASP A 79 -21.19 1.98 -8.71
C ASP A 79 -19.81 2.42 -9.22
N VAL A 80 -19.54 2.14 -10.49
CA VAL A 80 -18.28 2.51 -11.15
C VAL A 80 -18.14 4.01 -11.42
N GLU A 81 -19.23 4.79 -11.38
CA GLU A 81 -19.18 6.23 -11.57
C GLU A 81 -18.73 6.96 -10.30
N SER A 82 -18.96 6.35 -9.13
CA SER A 82 -18.51 6.87 -7.83
C SER A 82 -16.99 6.80 -7.60
N GLY A 83 -16.26 6.10 -8.47
CA GLY A 83 -14.81 5.91 -8.39
C GLY A 83 -14.40 4.52 -7.91
N VAL A 84 -13.30 4.44 -7.16
CA VAL A 84 -12.78 3.15 -6.66
C VAL A 84 -13.66 2.67 -5.50
N PRO A 85 -14.23 1.46 -5.57
CA PRO A 85 -15.06 0.93 -4.49
C PRO A 85 -14.26 0.79 -3.20
N THR A 86 -14.83 1.31 -2.12
CA THR A 86 -14.30 1.20 -0.77
C THR A 86 -15.41 0.78 0.18
N VAL A 87 -15.06 -0.02 1.19
CA VAL A 87 -15.98 -0.45 2.23
C VAL A 87 -15.33 -0.27 3.60
N ARG A 88 -16.11 -0.05 4.64
CA ARG A 88 -15.60 -0.08 6.02
C ARG A 88 -15.88 -1.45 6.60
N LEU A 89 -14.82 -2.18 6.95
CA LEU A 89 -14.96 -3.45 7.66
C LEU A 89 -14.98 -3.18 9.17
N VAL A 90 -16.04 -3.65 9.83
CA VAL A 90 -16.17 -3.63 11.29
C VAL A 90 -16.36 -5.07 11.77
N ASP A 91 -15.36 -5.60 12.45
CA ASP A 91 -15.32 -6.95 13.02
C ASP A 91 -14.51 -6.92 14.32
N ASP A 92 -15.22 -6.99 15.45
CA ASP A 92 -14.61 -6.94 16.79
C ASP A 92 -13.75 -8.17 17.09
N GLU A 93 -14.08 -9.34 16.53
CA GLU A 93 -13.32 -10.59 16.74
C GLU A 93 -11.94 -10.49 16.09
N GLN A 94 -11.92 -9.97 14.87
CA GLN A 94 -10.67 -9.71 14.15
C GLN A 94 -10.02 -8.40 14.57
N ARG A 95 -10.67 -7.58 15.41
CA ARG A 95 -10.25 -6.22 15.77
C ARG A 95 -10.03 -5.33 14.54
N ALA A 96 -10.95 -5.44 13.58
CA ALA A 96 -10.98 -4.62 12.39
C ALA A 96 -12.04 -3.52 12.58
N ASP A 97 -11.61 -2.27 12.56
CA ASP A 97 -12.48 -1.13 12.29
C ASP A 97 -11.71 -0.17 11.39
N LEU A 98 -11.74 -0.46 10.09
CA LEU A 98 -10.91 0.24 9.12
C LEU A 98 -11.57 0.37 7.74
N PRO A 99 -11.23 1.43 6.99
CA PRO A 99 -11.55 1.50 5.58
C PRO A 99 -10.70 0.50 4.79
N CYS A 100 -11.35 -0.29 3.94
CA CYS A 100 -10.73 -1.26 3.06
C CYS A 100 -10.99 -0.91 1.59
N LEU A 101 -9.99 -1.16 0.75
CA LEU A 101 -10.13 -1.19 -0.70
C LEU A 101 -10.74 -2.52 -1.13
N THR A 102 -11.72 -2.47 -2.03
CA THR A 102 -12.31 -3.68 -2.60
C THR A 102 -11.51 -4.10 -3.83
N ALA A 103 -10.71 -5.16 -3.71
CA ALA A 103 -9.86 -5.64 -4.80
C ALA A 103 -10.58 -6.59 -5.75
N ARG A 104 -11.59 -7.32 -5.26
CA ARG A 104 -12.44 -8.20 -6.07
C ARG A 104 -13.88 -8.10 -5.57
N ILE A 105 -14.81 -8.09 -6.52
CA ILE A 105 -16.25 -8.21 -6.31
C ILE A 105 -16.72 -9.34 -7.21
N GLU A 106 -17.36 -10.33 -6.62
CA GLU A 106 -18.01 -11.44 -7.33
C GLU A 106 -19.48 -11.45 -6.96
N ILE A 107 -20.34 -11.35 -7.96
CA ILE A 107 -21.79 -11.33 -7.79
C ILE A 107 -22.31 -12.65 -8.34
N ASP A 108 -22.85 -13.49 -7.46
CA ASP A 108 -23.53 -14.72 -7.84
C ASP A 108 -25.04 -14.43 -7.95
N LEU A 109 -25.52 -14.42 -9.19
CA LEU A 109 -26.93 -14.15 -9.49
C LEU A 109 -27.85 -15.34 -9.18
N ASP A 110 -27.32 -16.56 -9.15
CA ASP A 110 -28.10 -17.76 -8.88
C ASP A 110 -28.30 -17.93 -7.37
N ALA A 111 -27.25 -17.63 -6.59
CA ALA A 111 -27.28 -17.68 -5.13
C ALA A 111 -27.79 -16.37 -4.48
N GLU A 112 -27.94 -15.30 -5.25
CA GLU A 112 -28.26 -13.94 -4.76
C GLU A 112 -27.27 -13.42 -3.70
N THR A 113 -25.98 -13.73 -3.88
CA THR A 113 -24.91 -13.36 -2.93
C THR A 113 -23.80 -12.56 -3.59
N THR A 114 -23.02 -11.85 -2.77
CA THR A 114 -21.82 -11.14 -3.22
C THR A 114 -20.62 -11.51 -2.34
N SER A 115 -19.52 -11.91 -2.97
CA SER A 115 -18.24 -12.14 -2.30
C SER A 115 -17.27 -11.00 -2.60
N LEU A 116 -16.62 -10.49 -1.55
CA LEU A 116 -15.69 -9.37 -1.61
C LEU A 116 -14.30 -9.79 -1.10
N GLU A 117 -13.26 -9.43 -1.85
CA GLU A 117 -11.88 -9.47 -1.36
C GLU A 117 -11.46 -8.06 -0.96
N LEU A 118 -11.25 -7.86 0.34
CA LEU A 118 -10.95 -6.55 0.93
C LEU A 118 -9.48 -6.46 1.35
N PHE A 119 -8.87 -5.31 1.07
CA PHE A 119 -7.52 -4.96 1.51
C PHE A 119 -7.58 -3.78 2.47
N GLY A 120 -7.11 -3.99 3.69
CA GLY A 120 -7.06 -2.95 4.72
C GLY A 120 -5.90 -3.15 5.67
#